data_AF-A0A7S3PQ11-F1
#
_entry.id   AF-A0A7S3PQ11-F1
#
_cell.length_a   1.000
_cell.length_b   1.000
_cell.length_c   1.000
_cell.angle_alpha   90.00
_cell.angle_beta   90.00
_cell.angle_gamma   90.00
#
_symmetry.space_group_name_H-M   'P 1'
#
loop_
_entity.id
_entity.type
_entity.pdbx_description
1 polymer ?
#
loop_
_entity_poly.entity_id
_entity_poly.type
_entity_poly.pdbx_seq_one_letter_code
_entity_poly.pdbx_strand_id
1 'polypeptide(L)'
;QFLGLFLFGALNDFGYYRKKIFVVCNVITGVCISMMYIGNEPEDYVYNTALLIVIQVILNFSAVAFNSWLPLLIRATPEVDDAYNDDSLTLSEKFHVKEKVASNISVVGTVLAFSGAVFFMTILFAMALFTPLGEDERLMLVGALVFGIWYIFVTSISGYLQAATRP
;
A
#
# COMPACT_ATOMS: atom_id res chain seq x y z
N GLN A 1 -3.05 -7.10 11.66
CA GLN A 1 -1.72 -7.35 11.06
C GLN A 1 -1.14 -8.71 11.44
N PHE A 2 -0.95 -9.06 12.71
CA PHE A 2 -0.36 -10.36 13.11
C PHE A 2 -1.10 -11.62 12.59
N LEU A 3 -2.43 -11.63 12.56
CA LEU A 3 -3.21 -12.79 12.08
C LEU A 3 -2.98 -13.07 10.58
N GLY A 4 -2.83 -12.03 9.77
CA GLY A 4 -2.61 -12.16 8.32
C GLY A 4 -1.23 -12.71 7.98
N LEU A 5 -0.20 -12.36 8.77
CA LEU A 5 1.14 -12.94 8.63
C LEU A 5 1.15 -14.45 8.88
N PHE A 6 0.39 -14.92 9.87
CA PHE A 6 0.28 -16.36 10.18
C PHE A 6 -0.49 -17.15 9.11
N LEU A 7 -1.61 -16.61 8.64
CA LEU A 7 -2.48 -17.32 7.68
C LEU A 7 -1.92 -17.30 6.26
N PHE A 8 -1.22 -16.23 5.88
CA PHE A 8 -0.81 -16.00 4.50
C PHE A 8 0.71 -15.99 4.27
N GLY A 9 1.52 -16.12 5.32
CA GLY A 9 2.98 -16.21 5.21
C GLY A 9 3.41 -17.35 4.28
N ALA A 10 2.82 -18.54 4.46
CA ALA A 10 3.10 -19.71 3.64
C ALA A 10 2.74 -19.51 2.15
N LEU A 11 1.66 -18.78 1.85
CA LEU A 11 1.24 -18.50 0.47
C LEU A 11 2.18 -17.53 -0.26
N ASN A 12 2.87 -16.66 0.48
CA ASN A 12 3.80 -15.69 -0.09
C ASN A 12 5.22 -16.24 -0.29
N ASP A 13 5.60 -17.31 0.41
CA ASP A 13 6.89 -17.96 0.19
C ASP A 13 6.98 -18.64 -1.18
N PHE A 14 5.85 -19.03 -1.78
CA PHE A 14 5.80 -19.66 -3.10
C PHE A 14 5.41 -18.66 -4.21
N GLY A 15 6.41 -18.06 -4.88
CA GLY A 15 6.26 -17.83 -6.31
C GLY A 15 6.59 -16.44 -6.88
N TYR A 16 6.68 -16.44 -8.21
CA TYR A 16 6.99 -15.32 -9.12
C TYR A 16 5.95 -14.18 -9.10
N TYR A 17 4.84 -14.36 -8.38
CA TYR A 17 3.67 -13.49 -8.45
C TYR A 17 3.57 -12.46 -7.31
N ARG A 18 4.51 -12.44 -6.35
CA ARG A 18 4.49 -11.56 -5.15
C ARG A 18 4.17 -10.09 -5.48
N LYS A 19 4.83 -9.53 -6.49
CA LYS A 19 4.58 -8.16 -6.97
C LYS A 19 3.16 -7.97 -7.51
N LYS A 20 2.69 -8.91 -8.35
CA LYS A 20 1.34 -8.84 -8.93
C LYS A 20 0.28 -8.94 -7.83
N ILE A 21 0.49 -9.80 -6.84
CA ILE A 21 -0.37 -9.94 -5.67
C ILE A 21 -0.44 -8.62 -4.90
N PHE A 22 0.71 -8.01 -4.58
CA PHE A 22 0.76 -6.71 -3.89
C PHE A 22 -0.02 -5.63 -4.63
N VAL A 23 0.19 -5.48 -5.94
CA VAL A 23 -0.52 -4.48 -6.75
C VAL A 23 -2.01 -4.76 -6.82
N VAL A 24 -2.41 -6.01 -7.11
CA VAL A 24 -3.83 -6.40 -7.20
C VAL A 24 -4.56 -6.18 -5.87
N CYS A 25 -3.95 -6.55 -4.74
CA CYS A 25 -4.55 -6.31 -3.42
C CYS A 25 -4.77 -4.82 -3.14
N ASN A 26 -3.80 -3.98 -3.48
CA ASN A 26 -3.93 -2.54 -3.31
C ASN A 26 -4.99 -1.93 -4.24
N VAL A 27 -5.07 -2.40 -5.50
CA VAL A 27 -6.12 -1.95 -6.43
C VAL A 27 -7.50 -2.37 -5.93
N ILE A 28 -7.68 -3.62 -5.50
CA ILE A 28 -8.96 -4.08 -4.93
C ILE A 28 -9.32 -3.24 -3.71
N THR A 29 -8.35 -2.94 -2.85
CA THR A 29 -8.59 -2.07 -1.68
C THR A 29 -9.12 -0.70 -2.09
N GLY A 30 -8.47 -0.04 -3.05
CA GLY A 30 -8.91 1.27 -3.53
C GLY A 30 -10.28 1.22 -4.21
N VAL A 31 -10.60 0.12 -4.91
CA VAL A 31 -11.93 -0.12 -5.49
C VAL A 31 -12.97 -0.27 -4.39
N CYS A 32 -12.71 -1.09 -3.37
CA CYS A 32 -13.63 -1.26 -2.23
C CYS A 32 -13.87 0.07 -1.49
N ILE A 33 -12.83 0.86 -1.26
CA ILE A 33 -12.95 2.21 -0.66
C ILE A 33 -13.84 3.10 -1.53
N SER A 34 -13.65 3.06 -2.85
CA SER A 34 -14.46 3.83 -3.80
C SER A 34 -15.93 3.38 -3.83
N MET A 35 -16.17 2.07 -3.73
CA MET A 35 -17.51 1.48 -3.73
C MET A 35 -18.32 1.82 -2.48
N MET A 36 -17.68 2.21 -1.37
CA MET A 36 -18.40 2.71 -0.19
C MET A 36 -19.25 3.94 -0.50
N TYR A 37 -18.93 4.72 -1.56
CA TYR A 37 -19.77 5.81 -2.04
C TYR A 37 -21.19 5.38 -2.45
N ILE A 38 -21.35 4.12 -2.87
CA ILE A 38 -22.63 3.58 -3.32
C ILE A 38 -23.56 3.33 -2.13
N GLY A 39 -23.01 2.94 -0.96
CA GLY A 39 -23.79 2.70 0.25
C GLY A 39 -24.04 4.01 1.00
N ASN A 40 -25.11 4.72 0.62
CA ASN A 40 -25.47 6.03 1.16
C ASN A 40 -26.72 6.00 2.05
N GLU A 41 -27.37 4.85 2.16
CA GLU A 41 -28.54 4.69 3.01
C GLU A 41 -28.19 3.95 4.31
N PRO A 42 -28.89 4.20 5.42
CA PRO A 42 -28.68 3.46 6.67
C PRO A 42 -28.84 1.95 6.51
N GLU A 43 -29.65 1.50 5.54
CA GLU A 43 -29.86 0.09 5.20
C GLU A 43 -28.60 -0.57 4.62
N ASP A 44 -27.69 0.23 4.01
CA ASP A 44 -26.42 -0.22 3.46
C ASP A 44 -25.31 -0.37 4.51
N TYR A 45 -25.62 -0.19 5.81
CA TYR A 45 -24.66 -0.35 6.88
C TYR A 45 -23.94 -1.71 6.82
N VAL A 46 -24.68 -2.79 6.51
CA VAL A 46 -24.12 -4.14 6.36
C VAL A 46 -23.19 -4.22 5.15
N TYR A 47 -23.55 -3.58 4.04
CA TYR A 47 -22.73 -3.50 2.83
C TYR A 47 -21.39 -2.78 3.09
N ASN A 48 -21.45 -1.59 3.69
CA ASN A 48 -20.25 -0.81 4.02
C ASN A 48 -19.37 -1.52 5.05
N THR A 49 -19.98 -2.19 6.04
CA THR A 49 -19.25 -3.00 7.03
C THR A 49 -18.55 -4.19 6.37
N ALA A 50 -19.21 -4.89 5.44
CA ALA A 50 -18.61 -5.99 4.71
C ALA A 50 -17.40 -5.54 3.86
N LEU A 51 -17.53 -4.39 3.17
CA LEU A 51 -16.41 -3.80 2.43
C LEU A 51 -15.21 -3.47 3.33
N LEU A 52 -15.45 -2.90 4.52
CA LEU A 52 -14.39 -2.61 5.49
C LEU A 52 -13.66 -3.87 5.96
N ILE A 53 -14.38 -4.96 6.21
CA ILE A 53 -13.77 -6.24 6.58
C ILE A 53 -12.88 -6.76 5.44
N VAL A 54 -13.38 -6.72 4.20
CA VAL A 54 -12.63 -7.13 3.00
C VAL A 54 -11.36 -6.29 2.84
N ILE A 55 -11.46 -4.97 2.96
CA ILE A 55 -10.33 -4.04 2.90
C ILE A 55 -9.26 -4.44 3.92
N GLN A 56 -9.65 -4.70 5.18
CA GLN A 56 -8.69 -5.04 6.22
C GLN A 56 -7.99 -6.38 5.97
N VAL A 57 -8.71 -7.40 5.51
CA VAL A 57 -8.10 -8.70 5.17
C VAL A 57 -7.12 -8.55 4.01
N ILE A 58 -7.51 -7.85 2.94
CA ILE A 58 -6.68 -7.65 1.75
C ILE A 58 -5.46 -6.79 2.05
N LEU A 59 -5.57 -5.74 2.87
CA LEU A 59 -4.44 -4.93 3.30
C LEU A 59 -3.43 -5.73 4.13
N ASN A 60 -3.91 -6.60 5.02
CA ASN A 60 -3.02 -7.49 5.76
C ASN A 60 -2.29 -8.45 4.81
N PHE A 61 -2.99 -9.02 3.82
CA PHE A 61 -2.36 -9.89 2.82
C PHE A 61 -1.34 -9.15 1.95
N SER A 62 -1.66 -7.92 1.54
CA SER A 62 -0.77 -7.01 0.81
C SER A 62 0.53 -6.73 1.59
N ALA A 63 0.43 -6.49 2.91
CA ALA A 63 1.60 -6.27 3.76
C ALA A 63 2.54 -7.49 3.80
N VAL A 64 1.99 -8.71 3.84
CA VAL A 64 2.80 -9.94 3.74
C VAL A 64 3.49 -10.02 2.38
N ALA A 65 2.78 -9.70 1.29
CA ALA A 65 3.33 -9.73 -0.07
C ALA A 65 4.42 -8.68 -0.29
N PHE A 66 4.27 -7.51 0.31
CA PHE A 66 5.30 -6.47 0.29
C PHE A 66 6.56 -6.94 1.03
N ASN A 67 6.41 -7.48 2.24
CA ASN A 67 7.55 -7.96 3.03
C ASN A 67 8.30 -9.12 2.35
N SER A 68 7.59 -10.00 1.63
CA SER A 68 8.23 -11.09 0.86
C SER A 68 8.88 -10.61 -0.44
N TRP A 69 8.45 -9.46 -0.99
CA TRP A 69 8.98 -8.88 -2.21
C TRP A 69 10.14 -7.90 -1.97
N LEU A 70 10.15 -7.20 -0.83
CA LEU A 70 11.15 -6.19 -0.50
C LEU A 70 12.61 -6.68 -0.65
N PRO A 71 13.01 -7.89 -0.17
CA PRO A 71 14.37 -8.39 -0.37
C PRO A 71 14.74 -8.60 -1.84
N LEU A 72 13.78 -8.95 -2.70
CA LEU A 72 13.99 -9.12 -4.14
C LEU A 72 14.16 -7.77 -4.82
N LEU A 73 13.35 -6.78 -4.44
CA LEU A 73 13.44 -5.41 -4.94
C LEU A 73 14.80 -4.77 -4.61
N ILE A 74 15.28 -4.95 -3.38
CA ILE A 74 16.59 -4.45 -2.95
C ILE A 74 17.71 -5.09 -3.80
N ARG A 75 17.65 -6.40 -4.03
CA ARG A 75 18.67 -7.11 -4.84
C ARG A 75 18.70 -6.66 -6.31
N ALA A 76 17.56 -6.28 -6.87
CA ALA A 76 17.44 -5.81 -8.24
C ALA A 76 17.83 -4.32 -8.42
N THR A 77 18.25 -3.63 -7.34
CA THR A 77 18.65 -2.23 -7.42
C THR A 77 20.08 -2.11 -7.95
N PRO A 78 20.38 -1.26 -8.96
CA PRO A 78 21.72 -1.12 -9.55
C PRO A 78 22.81 -0.87 -8.51
N GLU A 79 22.53 -0.04 -7.51
CA GLU A 79 23.47 0.28 -6.42
C GLU A 79 23.90 -0.96 -5.62
N VAL A 80 23.01 -1.95 -5.48
CA VAL A 80 23.32 -3.21 -4.81
C VAL A 80 24.08 -4.13 -5.77
N ASP A 81 23.66 -4.22 -7.03
CA ASP A 81 24.34 -5.04 -8.04
C ASP A 81 25.80 -4.58 -8.26
N ASP A 82 26.02 -3.28 -8.44
CA ASP A 82 27.34 -2.66 -8.58
C ASP A 82 28.23 -2.95 -7.36
N ALA A 83 27.68 -2.82 -6.14
CA ALA A 83 28.42 -3.13 -4.92
C ALA A 83 28.75 -4.62 -4.77
N TYR A 84 27.89 -5.52 -5.25
CA TYR A 84 28.18 -6.96 -5.22
C TYR A 84 29.22 -7.38 -6.26
N ASN A 85 29.26 -6.71 -7.42
CA ASN A 85 30.20 -6.95 -8.51
C ASN A 85 31.56 -6.25 -8.32
N ASP A 86 31.68 -5.34 -7.35
CA ASP A 86 32.95 -4.71 -6.99
C ASP A 86 33.77 -5.63 -6.05
N ASP A 87 34.88 -6.18 -6.56
CA ASP A 87 35.82 -7.02 -5.80
C ASP A 87 36.68 -6.23 -4.81
N SER A 88 36.71 -4.89 -4.90
CA SER A 88 37.45 -4.03 -3.98
C SER A 88 36.74 -3.81 -2.65
N LEU A 89 35.43 -4.05 -2.60
CA LEU A 89 34.61 -3.85 -1.40
C LEU A 89 34.63 -5.08 -0.50
N THR A 90 34.80 -4.84 0.79
CA THR A 90 34.66 -5.87 1.82
C THR A 90 33.20 -6.31 1.96
N LEU A 91 32.98 -7.53 2.46
CA LEU A 91 31.63 -8.05 2.70
C LEU A 91 30.80 -7.12 3.60
N SER A 92 31.43 -6.47 4.59
CA SER A 92 30.77 -5.50 5.47
C SER A 92 30.26 -4.27 4.72
N GLU A 93 31.04 -3.76 3.77
CA GLU A 93 30.64 -2.61 2.94
C GLU A 93 29.49 -2.98 2.00
N LYS A 94 29.53 -4.18 1.40
CA LYS A 94 28.42 -4.71 0.58
C LYS A 94 27.12 -4.80 1.37
N PHE A 95 27.18 -5.25 2.63
CA PHE A 95 26.02 -5.27 3.52
C PHE A 95 25.50 -3.86 3.85
N HIS A 96 26.39 -2.91 4.09
CA HIS A 96 26.00 -1.54 4.44
C HIS A 96 25.29 -0.82 3.26
N VAL A 97 25.76 -1.02 2.02
CA VAL A 97 25.09 -0.52 0.82
C VAL A 97 23.68 -1.10 0.71
N LYS A 98 23.55 -2.42 0.86
CA LYS A 98 22.26 -3.11 0.81
C LYS A 98 21.28 -2.60 1.86
N GLU A 99 21.73 -2.38 3.09
CA GLU A 99 20.90 -1.85 4.19
C GLU A 99 20.47 -0.40 3.93
N LYS A 100 21.38 0.43 3.42
CA LYS A 100 21.07 1.81 3.02
C LYS A 100 19.99 1.87 1.94
N VAL A 101 20.12 1.03 0.91
CA VAL A 101 19.11 0.92 -0.18
C VAL A 101 17.77 0.43 0.37
N ALA A 102 17.78 -0.59 1.23
CA ALA A 102 16.59 -1.11 1.88
C ALA A 102 15.87 -0.01 2.68
N SER A 103 16.62 0.76 3.46
CA SER A 103 16.11 1.87 4.25
C SER A 103 15.49 2.95 3.36
N ASN A 104 16.19 3.37 2.31
CA ASN A 104 15.71 4.40 1.39
C ASN A 104 14.39 4.00 0.70
N ILE A 105 14.32 2.78 0.15
CA ILE A 105 13.10 2.28 -0.52
C ILE A 105 11.94 2.23 0.48
N SER A 106 12.19 1.72 1.69
CA SER A 106 11.18 1.68 2.74
C SER A 106 10.70 3.09 3.12
N VAL A 107 11.63 4.03 3.36
CA VAL A 107 11.31 5.40 3.78
C VAL A 107 10.51 6.13 2.72
N VAL A 108 10.90 6.06 1.44
CA VAL A 108 10.16 6.72 0.35
C VAL A 108 8.74 6.17 0.24
N GLY A 109 8.59 4.84 0.29
CA GLY A 109 7.27 4.19 0.26
C GLY A 109 6.39 4.60 1.45
N THR A 110 6.96 4.59 2.65
CA THR A 110 6.29 5.02 3.89
C THR A 110 5.88 6.49 3.81
N VAL A 111 6.79 7.40 3.46
CA VAL A 111 6.52 8.84 3.41
C VAL A 111 5.42 9.13 2.39
N LEU A 112 5.45 8.51 1.22
CA LEU A 112 4.47 8.76 0.16
C LEU A 112 3.08 8.22 0.55
N ALA A 113 3.01 7.05 1.20
CA ALA A 113 1.76 6.50 1.70
C ALA A 113 1.18 7.33 2.86
N PHE A 114 1.99 7.67 3.86
CA PHE A 114 1.54 8.40 5.05
C PHE A 114 1.20 9.86 4.75
N SER A 115 1.97 10.54 3.90
CA SER A 115 1.71 11.95 3.55
C SER A 115 0.33 12.13 2.91
N GLY A 116 -0.04 11.26 1.97
CA GLY A 116 -1.35 11.31 1.38
C GLY A 116 -2.47 10.87 2.33
N ALA A 117 -2.26 9.83 3.14
CA ALA A 117 -3.24 9.42 4.16
C ALA A 117 -3.53 10.57 5.14
N VAL A 118 -2.49 11.25 5.64
CA VAL A 118 -2.62 12.41 6.54
C VAL A 118 -3.31 13.58 5.84
N PHE A 119 -2.95 13.87 4.59
CA PHE A 119 -3.57 14.93 3.81
C PHE A 119 -5.09 14.71 3.64
N PHE A 120 -5.50 13.53 3.18
CA PHE A 120 -6.91 13.20 3.00
C PHE A 120 -7.66 13.07 4.33
N MET A 121 -7.05 12.51 5.37
CA MET A 121 -7.65 12.47 6.70
C MET A 121 -7.91 13.87 7.25
N THR A 122 -6.97 14.81 7.05
CA THR A 122 -7.13 16.20 7.50
C THR A 122 -8.26 16.89 6.75
N ILE A 123 -8.39 16.67 5.43
CA ILE A 123 -9.48 17.22 4.62
C ILE A 123 -10.82 16.64 5.08
N LEU A 124 -10.94 15.31 5.21
CA LEU A 124 -12.17 14.65 5.65
C LEU A 124 -12.58 15.09 7.06
N PHE A 125 -11.62 15.24 7.96
CA PHE A 125 -11.87 15.70 9.32
C PHE A 125 -12.33 17.16 9.34
N ALA A 126 -11.68 18.04 8.56
CA ALA A 126 -12.12 19.43 8.42
C ALA A 126 -13.55 19.49 7.85
N MET A 127 -13.84 18.72 6.80
CA MET A 127 -15.19 18.63 6.23
C MET A 127 -16.22 18.22 7.30
N ALA A 128 -15.95 17.15 8.06
CA ALA A 128 -16.82 16.70 9.14
C ALA A 128 -17.06 17.72 10.26
N LEU A 129 -16.09 18.60 10.55
CA LEU A 129 -16.26 19.67 11.55
C LEU A 129 -17.16 20.81 11.06
N PHE A 130 -17.23 21.04 9.75
CA PHE A 130 -17.99 22.14 9.15
C PHE A 130 -19.35 21.70 8.59
N THR A 131 -19.64 20.40 8.50
CA THR A 131 -20.99 19.91 8.19
C THR A 131 -21.89 20.00 9.43
N PRO A 132 -23.04 20.72 9.36
CA PRO A 132 -24.01 20.72 10.44
C PRO A 132 -24.53 19.30 10.74
N LEU A 133 -24.72 18.98 12.02
CA LEU A 133 -25.34 17.72 12.45
C LEU A 133 -26.73 17.59 11.81
N GLY A 134 -26.84 16.70 10.82
CA GLY A 134 -28.10 16.42 10.09
C GLY A 134 -28.09 16.75 8.59
N GLU A 135 -27.00 17.29 8.03
CA GLU A 135 -26.86 17.51 6.58
C GLU A 135 -25.82 16.60 5.89
N ASP A 136 -26.20 16.19 4.66
CA ASP A 136 -25.47 15.54 3.57
C ASP A 136 -24.18 14.75 3.92
N GLU A 137 -24.37 13.52 4.39
CA GLU A 137 -23.34 12.46 4.48
C GLU A 137 -22.60 12.23 3.14
N ARG A 138 -23.22 12.67 2.04
CA ARG A 138 -22.67 12.66 0.67
C ARG A 138 -21.30 13.30 0.57
N LEU A 139 -21.01 14.37 1.32
CA LEU A 139 -19.70 15.02 1.29
C LEU A 139 -18.58 14.11 1.81
N MET A 140 -18.87 13.32 2.85
CA MET A 140 -17.91 12.35 3.39
C MET A 140 -17.71 11.16 2.44
N LEU A 141 -18.77 10.71 1.79
CA LEU A 141 -18.73 9.65 0.77
C LEU A 141 -17.95 10.08 -0.48
N VAL A 142 -18.13 11.32 -0.94
CA VAL A 142 -17.33 11.90 -2.04
C VAL A 142 -15.86 11.92 -1.65
N GLY A 143 -15.54 12.31 -0.41
CA GLY A 143 -14.18 12.26 0.08
C GLY A 143 -13.58 10.85 0.14
N ALA A 144 -14.38 9.83 0.52
CA ALA A 144 -13.97 8.43 0.46
C ALA A 144 -13.70 7.96 -0.98
N LEU A 145 -14.55 8.36 -1.95
CA LEU A 145 -14.35 8.09 -3.37
C LEU A 145 -13.04 8.69 -3.90
N VAL A 146 -12.79 9.97 -3.62
CA VAL A 146 -11.57 10.66 -4.04
C VAL A 146 -10.34 10.01 -3.41
N PHE A 147 -10.41 9.64 -2.13
CA PHE A 147 -9.34 8.91 -1.45
C PHE A 147 -9.09 7.54 -2.08
N GLY A 148 -10.14 6.78 -2.39
CA GLY A 148 -10.03 5.48 -3.08
C GLY A 148 -9.34 5.60 -4.45
N ILE A 149 -9.73 6.60 -5.25
CA ILE A 149 -9.10 6.88 -6.55
C ILE A 149 -7.63 7.27 -6.39
N TRP A 150 -7.33 8.17 -5.45
CA TRP A 150 -5.95 8.56 -5.14
C TRP A 150 -5.11 7.35 -4.70
N TYR A 151 -5.67 6.47 -3.88
CA TYR A 151 -5.01 5.25 -3.42
C TYR A 151 -4.66 4.33 -4.60
N ILE A 152 -5.59 4.13 -5.54
CA ILE A 152 -5.33 3.35 -6.77
C ILE A 152 -4.22 4.00 -7.59
N PHE A 153 -4.28 5.31 -7.78
CA PHE A 153 -3.29 6.06 -8.58
C PHE A 153 -1.88 5.92 -7.99
N VAL A 154 -1.73 6.17 -6.70
CA VAL A 154 -0.44 6.07 -5.99
C VAL A 154 0.10 4.65 -5.98
N THR A 155 -0.75 3.65 -5.76
CA THR A 155 -0.33 2.24 -5.73
C THR A 155 0.04 1.72 -7.13
N SER A 156 -0.63 2.22 -8.17
CA SER A 156 -0.30 1.92 -9.57
C SER A 156 1.02 2.57 -10.00
N ILE A 157 1.24 3.84 -9.64
CA ILE A 157 2.50 4.56 -9.95
C ILE A 157 3.66 3.96 -9.19
N SER A 158 3.50 3.70 -7.90
CA SER A 158 4.56 3.05 -7.11
C SER A 158 4.87 1.64 -7.65
N GLY A 159 3.84 0.88 -8.05
CA GLY A 159 4.03 -0.42 -8.72
C GLY A 159 4.74 -0.32 -10.08
N TYR A 160 4.51 0.77 -10.83
CA TYR A 160 5.12 1.04 -12.13
C TYR A 160 6.57 1.55 -12.01
N LEU A 161 6.84 2.47 -11.08
CA LEU A 161 8.19 2.94 -10.79
C LEU A 161 9.09 1.79 -10.32
N GLN A 162 8.54 0.87 -9.52
CA GLN A 162 9.20 -0.36 -9.11
C GLN A 162 9.19 -1.46 -10.20
N ALA A 163 8.61 -1.21 -11.38
CA ALA A 163 8.73 -2.04 -12.59
C ALA A 163 9.79 -1.53 -13.55
N ALA A 164 10.05 -0.22 -13.53
CA ALA A 164 11.08 0.43 -14.33
C ALA A 164 12.49 0.20 -13.77
N THR A 165 12.63 -0.08 -12.47
CA THR A 165 13.84 -0.68 -11.89
C THR A 165 13.93 -2.13 -12.37
N ARG A 166 14.88 -2.39 -13.29
CA ARG A 166 14.97 -3.59 -14.14
C ARG A 166 14.94 -4.92 -13.35
N PRO A 167 14.39 -5.99 -13.96
CA PRO A 167 14.47 -7.37 -13.42
C PRO A 167 15.88 -7.93 -13.43
#